data_AF-A0A5C2RU54-F1
#
_entry.id   AF-A0A5C2RU54-F1
#
_cell.length_a   1.000
_cell.length_b   1.000
_cell.length_c   1.000
_cell.angle_alpha   90.00
_cell.angle_beta   90.00
_cell.angle_gamma   90.00
#
_symmetry.space_group_name_H-M   'P 1'
#
loop_
_entity.id
_entity.type
_entity.pdbx_description
1 polymer ?
#
loop_
_entity_poly.entity_id
_entity_poly.type
_entity_poly.pdbx_seq_one_letter_code
_entity_poly.pdbx_strand_id
1 'polypeptide(L)'
;MAHQHPNNHPVPPQAHAQVHAQGAPARPPDAPRLAGEARLLVFVHHSVPDAPMQEPYGDNRRLAALGRRWLKAAYVAAVAEKRRDLAGGALQGYVDNTFAGFVDRWVTVYGWRQQLYGTPAGADLNAPQETLLIFETYAGAVVAQKDLGHQALMEWIASLV
;
A
#
# COMPACT_ATOMS: atom_id res chain seq x y z
N MET A 1 33.59 15.84 -72.54
CA MET A 1 33.17 16.63 -71.37
C MET A 1 31.79 16.16 -70.97
N ALA A 2 31.69 15.64 -69.76
CA ALA A 2 30.53 14.93 -69.23
C ALA A 2 29.51 15.91 -68.64
N HIS A 3 28.23 15.76 -68.97
CA HIS A 3 27.14 16.26 -68.15
C HIS A 3 26.09 15.17 -67.96
N GLN A 4 25.99 14.75 -66.70
CA GLN A 4 25.20 13.66 -66.17
C GLN A 4 23.72 14.05 -66.06
N HIS A 5 22.86 13.08 -66.36
CA HIS A 5 21.43 13.10 -66.04
C HIS A 5 21.23 13.08 -64.52
N PRO A 6 20.29 13.84 -63.94
CA PRO A 6 19.91 13.66 -62.55
C PRO A 6 19.02 12.41 -62.40
N ASN A 7 19.50 11.48 -61.58
CA ASN A 7 18.83 10.27 -61.11
C ASN A 7 17.56 10.62 -60.32
N ASN A 8 16.40 10.16 -60.78
CA ASN A 8 15.20 10.06 -59.95
C ASN A 8 15.38 8.88 -58.98
N HIS A 9 15.45 9.14 -57.68
CA HIS A 9 15.30 8.11 -56.65
C HIS A 9 13.99 8.36 -55.89
N PRO A 10 13.12 7.35 -55.71
CA PRO A 10 11.97 7.47 -54.83
C PRO A 10 12.43 7.45 -53.37
N VAL A 11 11.95 8.42 -52.60
CA VAL A 11 12.14 8.49 -51.14
C VAL A 11 11.29 7.39 -50.48
N PRO A 12 11.84 6.55 -49.60
CA PRO A 12 11.03 5.59 -48.84
C PRO A 12 10.18 6.32 -47.79
N PRO A 13 8.96 5.83 -47.48
CA PRO A 13 8.12 6.44 -46.45
C PRO A 13 8.80 6.27 -45.08
N GLN A 14 9.03 7.39 -44.40
CA GLN A 14 9.48 7.42 -43.02
C GLN A 14 8.40 6.77 -42.13
N ALA A 15 8.68 5.54 -41.70
CA ALA A 15 8.20 5.05 -40.42
C ALA A 15 8.85 5.89 -39.30
N HIS A 16 8.25 5.86 -38.11
CA HIS A 16 8.67 6.51 -36.86
C HIS A 16 8.07 7.91 -36.58
N ALA A 17 6.87 7.88 -36.00
CA ALA A 17 6.64 8.53 -34.71
C ALA A 17 5.46 7.82 -34.02
N GLN A 18 5.67 6.59 -33.57
CA GLN A 18 4.91 6.11 -32.42
C GLN A 18 5.35 6.99 -31.25
N VAL A 19 4.56 8.03 -31.00
CA VAL A 19 4.57 8.76 -29.75
C VAL A 19 4.40 7.69 -28.68
N HIS A 20 5.46 7.43 -27.92
CA HIS A 20 5.36 6.67 -26.69
C HIS A 20 4.33 7.42 -25.85
N ALA A 21 3.10 6.90 -25.81
CA ALA A 21 2.15 7.21 -24.77
C ALA A 21 2.85 6.76 -23.47
N GLN A 22 3.57 7.69 -22.87
CA GLN A 22 3.99 7.60 -21.48
C GLN A 22 2.69 7.45 -20.70
N GLY A 23 2.34 6.20 -20.38
CA GLY A 23 1.16 5.89 -19.60
C GLY A 23 1.21 6.74 -18.34
N ALA A 24 0.13 7.46 -18.08
CA ALA A 24 -0.02 8.19 -16.82
C ALA A 24 0.38 7.27 -15.66
N PRO A 25 1.07 7.77 -14.61
CA PRO A 25 1.42 6.93 -13.48
C PRO A 25 0.13 6.26 -12.99
N ALA A 26 0.13 4.93 -12.97
CA ALA A 26 -1.02 4.16 -12.52
C ALA A 26 -1.39 4.66 -11.11
N ARG A 27 -2.63 5.14 -10.96
CA ARG A 27 -3.11 5.59 -9.65
C ARG A 27 -2.99 4.42 -8.67
N PRO A 28 -2.50 4.64 -7.43
CA PRO A 28 -2.49 3.59 -6.43
C PRO A 28 -3.90 3.01 -6.25
N PRO A 29 -4.05 1.70 -5.98
CA PRO A 29 -5.34 1.13 -5.60
C PRO A 29 -5.95 1.91 -4.42
N ASP A 30 -7.26 2.09 -4.44
CA ASP A 30 -7.94 2.81 -3.35
C ASP A 30 -7.91 1.96 -2.07
N ALA A 31 -7.60 2.59 -0.94
CA ALA A 31 -7.67 1.92 0.36
C ALA A 31 -9.15 1.69 0.78
N PRO A 32 -9.49 0.57 1.44
CA PRO A 32 -10.85 0.25 1.86
C PRO A 32 -11.47 1.37 2.70
N ARG A 33 -12.63 1.89 2.30
CA ARG A 33 -13.23 3.04 2.99
C ARG A 33 -13.72 2.68 4.39
N LEU A 34 -13.09 3.26 5.40
CA LEU A 34 -13.50 3.12 6.80
C LEU A 34 -14.75 3.96 7.12
N ALA A 35 -15.59 3.45 8.01
CA ALA A 35 -16.66 4.22 8.65
C ALA A 35 -16.06 5.40 9.43
N GLY A 36 -16.85 6.47 9.63
CA GLY A 36 -16.40 7.69 10.31
C GLY A 36 -15.82 7.42 11.71
N GLU A 37 -16.49 6.59 12.50
CA GLU A 37 -16.05 6.18 13.84
C GLU A 37 -14.72 5.42 13.81
N ALA A 38 -14.58 4.46 12.89
CA ALA A 38 -13.34 3.72 12.69
C ALA A 38 -12.19 4.65 12.30
N ARG A 39 -12.46 5.64 11.43
CA ARG A 39 -11.45 6.60 10.97
C ARG A 39 -10.90 7.44 12.12
N LEU A 40 -11.73 7.82 13.09
CA LEU A 40 -11.28 8.54 14.29
C LEU A 40 -10.33 7.65 15.12
N LEU A 41 -10.69 6.39 15.35
CA LEU A 41 -9.87 5.46 16.13
C LEU A 41 -8.56 5.08 15.44
N VAL A 42 -8.54 5.05 14.11
CA VAL A 42 -7.33 4.71 13.33
C VAL A 42 -6.33 5.85 13.30
N PHE A 43 -6.80 7.09 13.15
CA PHE A 43 -5.93 8.24 12.98
C PHE A 43 -5.68 9.03 14.28
N VAL A 44 -5.89 8.42 15.44
CA VAL A 44 -5.39 8.94 16.71
C VAL A 44 -4.02 8.34 17.03
N HIS A 45 -3.07 9.17 17.48
CA HIS A 45 -1.78 8.68 17.93
C HIS A 45 -1.93 7.78 19.17
N HIS A 46 -1.22 6.65 19.23
CA HIS A 46 -1.35 5.63 20.28
C HIS A 46 -1.02 6.10 21.71
N SER A 47 -0.33 7.25 21.83
CA SER A 47 -0.04 7.88 23.11
C SER A 47 -1.23 8.64 23.70
N VAL A 48 -2.27 8.92 22.90
CA VAL A 48 -3.49 9.53 23.41
C VAL A 48 -4.21 8.49 24.26
N PRO A 49 -4.65 8.83 25.48
CA PRO A 49 -5.40 7.91 26.31
C PRO A 49 -6.61 7.34 25.56
N ASP A 50 -6.81 6.03 25.70
CA ASP A 50 -7.91 5.34 25.01
C ASP A 50 -9.25 5.97 25.40
N ALA A 51 -10.04 6.33 24.39
CA ALA A 51 -11.44 6.64 24.58
C ALA A 51 -12.18 5.36 25.05
N PRO A 52 -13.37 5.48 25.67
CA PRO A 52 -14.19 4.31 26.00
C PRO A 52 -14.33 3.38 24.79
N MET A 53 -14.27 2.06 25.00
CA MET A 53 -14.38 1.07 23.93
C MET A 53 -15.60 1.36 23.05
N GLN A 54 -15.36 1.58 21.75
CA GLN A 54 -16.42 1.84 20.79
C GLN A 54 -16.75 0.57 20.03
N GLU A 55 -17.91 -0.04 20.27
CA GLU A 55 -18.35 -1.17 19.46
C GLU A 55 -18.54 -0.75 17.99
N PRO A 56 -18.09 -1.53 16.99
CA PRO A 56 -17.42 -2.84 17.06
C PRO A 56 -15.88 -2.78 17.14
N TYR A 57 -15.29 -1.58 17.12
CA TYR A 57 -13.86 -1.33 16.91
C TYR A 57 -13.01 -1.48 18.18
N GLY A 58 -13.56 -1.22 19.36
CA GLY A 58 -12.86 -1.17 20.63
C GLY A 58 -12.02 0.11 20.74
N ASP A 59 -10.72 -0.05 20.96
CA ASP A 59 -9.73 1.03 21.04
C ASP A 59 -8.65 0.87 19.96
N ASN A 60 -7.74 1.85 19.87
CA ASN A 60 -6.65 1.86 18.90
C ASN A 60 -5.74 0.62 19.05
N ARG A 61 -5.48 0.19 20.29
CA ARG A 61 -4.58 -0.93 20.60
C ARG A 61 -5.17 -2.27 20.17
N ARG A 62 -6.47 -2.48 20.34
CA ARG A 62 -7.20 -3.66 19.88
C ARG A 62 -7.19 -3.73 18.37
N LEU A 63 -7.42 -2.60 17.69
CA LEU A 63 -7.33 -2.52 16.23
C LEU A 63 -5.92 -2.87 15.75
N ALA A 64 -4.87 -2.28 16.34
CA ALA A 64 -3.48 -2.62 16.03
C ALA A 64 -3.18 -4.12 16.23
N ALA A 65 -3.61 -4.69 17.36
CA ALA A 65 -3.39 -6.10 17.66
C ALA A 65 -4.10 -7.04 16.67
N LEU A 66 -5.33 -6.70 16.26
CA LEU A 66 -6.08 -7.45 15.26
C LEU A 66 -5.41 -7.33 13.88
N GLY A 67 -5.08 -6.11 13.48
CA GLY A 67 -4.50 -5.83 12.17
C GLY A 67 -3.08 -6.36 12.02
N ARG A 68 -2.25 -6.40 13.08
CA ARG A 68 -0.93 -7.06 13.06
C ARG A 68 -1.00 -8.48 12.51
N ARG A 69 -1.97 -9.25 13.00
CA ARG A 69 -2.14 -10.66 12.62
C ARG A 69 -2.60 -10.78 11.16
N TRP A 70 -3.63 -10.01 10.80
CA TRP A 70 -4.22 -10.10 9.48
C TRP A 70 -3.38 -9.45 8.38
N LEU A 71 -2.70 -8.34 8.65
CA LEU A 71 -1.84 -7.65 7.69
C LEU A 71 -0.68 -8.54 7.26
N LYS A 72 0.02 -9.16 8.22
CA LYS A 72 1.13 -10.08 7.90
C LYS A 72 0.60 -11.32 7.16
N ALA A 73 -0.54 -11.89 7.57
CA ALA A 73 -1.16 -13.02 6.88
C ALA A 73 -1.54 -12.68 5.43
N ALA A 74 -2.18 -11.52 5.21
CA ALA A 74 -2.56 -11.03 3.89
C ALA A 74 -1.35 -10.79 3.00
N TYR A 75 -0.29 -10.18 3.54
CA TYR A 75 0.95 -9.96 2.80
C TYR A 75 1.62 -11.28 2.42
N VAL A 76 1.73 -12.23 3.35
CA VAL A 76 2.31 -13.55 3.08
C VAL A 76 1.51 -14.28 2.00
N ALA A 77 0.18 -14.28 2.08
CA ALA A 77 -0.69 -14.91 1.09
C ALA A 77 -0.50 -14.30 -0.31
N ALA A 78 -0.50 -12.96 -0.39
CA ALA A 78 -0.29 -12.24 -1.65
C ALA A 78 1.10 -12.50 -2.25
N VAL A 79 2.16 -12.50 -1.43
CA VAL A 79 3.51 -12.84 -1.90
C VAL A 79 3.56 -14.28 -2.39
N ALA A 80 3.01 -15.24 -1.64
CA ALA A 80 3.01 -16.65 -2.04
C ALA A 80 2.27 -16.88 -3.36
N GLU A 81 1.18 -16.15 -3.60
CA GLU A 81 0.43 -16.23 -4.85
C GLU A 81 1.22 -15.69 -6.05
N LYS A 82 1.92 -14.56 -5.87
CA LYS A 82 2.71 -13.91 -6.94
C LYS A 82 4.09 -14.55 -7.15
N ARG A 83 4.63 -15.17 -6.12
CA ARG A 83 5.97 -15.76 -6.07
C ARG A 83 5.92 -17.25 -5.80
N ARG A 84 5.22 -17.98 -6.68
CA ARG A 84 5.10 -19.45 -6.64
C ARG A 84 6.43 -20.18 -6.82
N ASP A 85 7.48 -19.45 -7.21
CA ASP A 85 8.87 -19.92 -7.30
C ASP A 85 9.56 -20.07 -5.94
N LEU A 86 9.03 -19.46 -4.87
CA LEU A 86 9.64 -19.51 -3.54
C LEU A 86 9.17 -20.73 -2.74
N ALA A 87 10.12 -21.58 -2.34
CA ALA A 87 9.89 -22.62 -1.33
C ALA A 87 9.72 -22.02 0.08
N GLY A 88 9.14 -22.77 1.03
CA GLY A 88 8.72 -22.25 2.34
C GLY A 88 9.76 -21.41 3.11
N GLY A 89 11.00 -21.89 3.24
CA GLY A 89 12.07 -21.13 3.90
C GLY A 89 12.48 -19.86 3.15
N ALA A 90 12.49 -19.92 1.81
CA ALA A 90 12.79 -18.76 0.96
C ALA A 90 11.65 -17.72 0.99
N LEU A 91 10.40 -18.17 1.08
CA LEU A 91 9.23 -17.32 1.26
C LEU A 91 9.31 -16.54 2.57
N GLN A 92 9.62 -17.22 3.69
CA GLN A 92 9.76 -16.57 4.99
C GLN A 92 10.86 -15.50 4.96
N GLY A 93 12.05 -15.85 4.45
CA GLY A 93 13.15 -14.89 4.31
C GLY A 93 12.81 -13.71 3.41
N TYR A 94 12.10 -13.95 2.29
CA TYR A 94 11.63 -12.87 1.42
C TYR A 94 10.66 -11.94 2.15
N VAL A 95 9.68 -12.50 2.85
CA VAL A 95 8.67 -11.74 3.59
C VAL A 95 9.32 -10.90 4.69
N ASP A 96 10.26 -11.44 5.45
CA ASP A 96 10.91 -10.71 6.54
C ASP A 96 11.78 -9.55 6.03
N ASN A 97 12.39 -9.72 4.86
CA ASN A 97 13.21 -8.68 4.23
C ASN A 97 12.40 -7.59 3.52
N THR A 98 11.15 -7.87 3.10
CA THR A 98 10.37 -6.97 2.24
C THR A 98 9.18 -6.32 2.94
N PHE A 99 8.66 -6.93 4.01
CA PHE A 99 7.43 -6.46 4.66
C PHE A 99 7.53 -5.04 5.21
N ALA A 100 8.65 -4.67 5.84
CA ALA A 100 8.83 -3.33 6.38
C ALA A 100 8.79 -2.25 5.28
N GLY A 101 9.45 -2.51 4.14
CA GLY A 101 9.44 -1.61 2.99
C GLY A 101 8.07 -1.54 2.30
N PHE A 102 7.31 -2.65 2.29
CA PHE A 102 5.93 -2.66 1.84
C PHE A 102 5.04 -1.73 2.68
N VAL A 103 5.11 -1.84 4.00
CA VAL A 103 4.34 -1.00 4.92
C VAL A 103 4.70 0.47 4.73
N ASP A 104 6.00 0.80 4.76
CA ASP A 104 6.48 2.17 4.63
C ASP A 104 6.04 2.83 3.32
N ARG A 105 6.18 2.13 2.19
CA ARG A 105 5.73 2.61 0.88
C ARG A 105 4.26 3.03 0.93
N TRP A 106 3.38 2.16 1.43
CA TRP A 106 1.94 2.40 1.32
C TRP A 106 1.43 3.41 2.34
N VAL A 107 1.97 3.44 3.56
CA VAL A 107 1.70 4.52 4.53
C VAL A 107 2.08 5.88 3.94
N THR A 108 3.19 5.93 3.19
CA THR A 108 3.64 7.14 2.49
C THR A 108 2.71 7.51 1.34
N VAL A 109 2.38 6.56 0.45
CA VAL A 109 1.53 6.78 -0.72
C VAL A 109 0.13 7.28 -0.33
N TYR A 110 -0.44 6.74 0.75
CA TYR A 110 -1.76 7.18 1.23
C TYR A 110 -1.72 8.44 2.11
N GLY A 111 -0.54 8.96 2.44
CA GLY A 111 -0.39 10.14 3.29
C GLY A 111 -1.02 9.96 4.67
N TRP A 112 -0.87 8.78 5.28
CA TRP A 112 -1.51 8.46 6.56
C TRP A 112 -0.84 9.12 7.76
N ARG A 113 0.46 9.40 7.67
CA ARG A 113 1.20 10.11 8.74
C ARG A 113 0.61 11.50 9.00
N GLN A 114 0.16 12.17 7.95
CA GLN A 114 -0.41 13.52 7.99
C GLN A 114 -1.86 13.53 8.47
N GLN A 115 -2.49 12.35 8.55
CA GLN A 115 -3.86 12.21 9.04
C GLN A 115 -3.89 11.99 10.56
N LEU A 116 -2.77 11.60 11.18
CA LEU A 116 -2.67 11.40 12.61
C LEU A 116 -2.89 12.70 13.40
N TYR A 117 -3.73 12.62 14.43
CA TYR A 117 -3.93 13.69 15.40
C TYR A 117 -3.53 13.25 16.81
N GLY A 118 -3.28 14.22 17.69
CA GLY A 118 -2.82 13.95 19.06
C GLY A 118 -1.37 13.47 19.15
N THR A 119 -0.60 13.60 18.06
CA THR A 119 0.83 13.27 18.01
C THR A 119 1.62 14.16 18.98
N PRO A 120 2.40 13.60 19.90
CA PRO A 120 3.27 14.36 20.79
C PRO A 120 4.27 15.23 20.02
N ALA A 121 4.64 16.37 20.59
CA ALA A 121 5.70 17.21 20.03
C ALA A 121 7.01 16.41 19.95
N GLY A 122 7.62 16.38 18.76
CA GLY A 122 8.89 15.67 18.52
C GLY A 122 8.75 14.17 18.25
N ALA A 123 7.53 13.61 18.15
CA ALA A 123 7.35 12.23 17.71
C ALA A 123 7.78 12.05 16.25
N ASP A 124 8.58 11.02 15.98
CA ASP A 124 8.99 10.68 14.62
C ASP A 124 8.03 9.65 14.01
N LEU A 125 7.06 10.15 13.23
CA LEU A 125 6.10 9.30 12.52
C LEU A 125 6.73 8.48 11.36
N ASN A 126 8.01 8.72 11.05
CA ASN A 126 8.76 7.92 10.08
C ASN A 126 9.50 6.75 10.74
N ALA A 127 9.52 6.68 12.08
CA ALA A 127 10.08 5.54 12.78
C ALA A 127 9.38 4.24 12.28
N PRO A 128 10.12 3.16 12.02
CA PRO A 128 9.55 1.92 11.49
C PRO A 128 8.39 1.38 12.32
N GLN A 129 8.48 1.51 13.64
CA GLN A 129 7.46 1.07 14.59
C GLN A 129 6.19 1.91 14.49
N GLU A 130 6.31 3.24 14.38
CA GLU A 130 5.16 4.14 14.21
C GLU A 130 4.47 3.89 12.86
N THR A 131 5.28 3.76 11.81
CA THR A 131 4.80 3.46 10.46
C THR A 131 4.03 2.14 10.41
N LEU A 132 4.59 1.10 11.04
CA LEU A 132 3.93 -0.20 11.14
C LEU A 132 2.62 -0.09 11.93
N LEU A 133 2.63 0.62 13.07
CA LEU A 133 1.46 0.75 13.91
C LEU A 133 0.29 1.44 13.18
N ILE A 134 0.56 2.49 12.40
CA ILE A 134 -0.46 3.16 11.57
C ILE A 134 -1.14 2.14 10.64
N PHE A 135 -0.36 1.32 9.94
CA PHE A 135 -0.90 0.33 9.02
C PHE A 135 -1.64 -0.78 9.79
N GLU A 136 -1.06 -1.32 10.86
CA GLU A 136 -1.69 -2.34 11.69
C GLU A 136 -3.05 -1.86 12.21
N THR A 137 -3.16 -0.64 12.74
CA THR A 137 -4.43 -0.09 13.22
C THR A 137 -5.46 0.05 12.10
N TYR A 138 -5.05 0.56 10.94
CA TYR A 138 -5.94 0.66 9.77
C TYR A 138 -6.44 -0.71 9.31
N ALA A 139 -5.54 -1.69 9.19
CA ALA A 139 -5.89 -3.06 8.82
C ALA A 139 -6.86 -3.69 9.82
N GLY A 140 -6.67 -3.43 11.12
CA GLY A 140 -7.59 -3.86 12.16
C GLY A 140 -8.98 -3.27 11.99
N ALA A 141 -9.08 -2.00 11.63
CA ALA A 141 -10.37 -1.34 11.38
C ALA A 141 -11.10 -1.92 10.17
N VAL A 142 -10.38 -2.22 9.08
CA VAL A 142 -10.94 -2.92 7.91
C VAL A 142 -11.54 -4.26 8.33
N VAL A 143 -10.82 -5.04 9.13
CA VAL A 143 -11.30 -6.36 9.60
C VAL A 143 -12.49 -6.24 10.55
N ALA A 144 -12.48 -5.25 11.45
CA ALA A 144 -13.54 -5.07 12.45
C ALA A 144 -14.84 -4.49 11.85
N GLN A 145 -14.76 -3.81 10.71
CA GLN A 145 -15.92 -3.21 10.05
C GLN A 145 -16.78 -4.30 9.39
N LYS A 146 -18.06 -4.35 9.78
CA LYS A 146 -19.01 -5.40 9.37
C LYS A 146 -19.16 -5.55 7.85
N ASP A 147 -19.14 -4.44 7.12
CA ASP A 147 -19.35 -4.44 5.66
C ASP A 147 -18.08 -4.72 4.85
N LEU A 148 -16.92 -4.86 5.50
CA LEU A 148 -15.62 -5.13 4.87
C LEU A 148 -15.09 -6.50 5.29
N GLY A 149 -14.71 -6.64 6.56
CA GLY A 149 -14.14 -7.85 7.11
C GLY A 149 -12.75 -8.20 6.57
N HIS A 150 -12.29 -9.41 6.90
CA HIS A 150 -10.94 -9.86 6.56
C HIS A 150 -10.74 -10.10 5.06
N GLN A 151 -11.77 -10.49 4.30
CA GLN A 151 -11.64 -10.73 2.86
C GLN A 151 -11.27 -9.43 2.11
N ALA A 152 -11.92 -8.32 2.45
CA ALA A 152 -11.58 -7.01 1.88
C ALA A 152 -10.12 -6.60 2.14
N LEU A 153 -9.58 -6.93 3.32
CA LEU A 153 -8.16 -6.71 3.62
C LEU A 153 -7.26 -7.60 2.77
N MET A 154 -7.58 -8.88 2.62
CA MET A 154 -6.78 -9.82 1.81
C MET A 154 -6.70 -9.37 0.34
N GLU A 155 -7.84 -9.03 -0.26
CA GLU A 155 -7.94 -8.57 -1.65
C GLU A 155 -7.19 -7.25 -1.86
N TRP A 156 -7.39 -6.30 -0.96
CA TRP A 156 -6.69 -5.02 -1.05
C TRP A 156 -5.18 -5.21 -0.93
N ILE A 157 -4.68 -5.96 0.05
CA ILE A 157 -3.23 -6.22 0.18
C ILE A 157 -2.68 -6.96 -1.04
N ALA A 158 -3.42 -7.90 -1.62
CA ALA A 158 -3.01 -8.56 -2.86
C ALA A 158 -2.85 -7.60 -4.05
N SER A 159 -3.65 -6.53 -4.11
CA SER A 159 -3.51 -5.45 -5.10
C SER A 159 -2.28 -4.55 -4.86
N LEU A 160 -1.74 -4.54 -3.64
CA LEU A 160 -0.63 -3.68 -3.22
C LEU A 160 0.75 -4.34 -3.34
N VAL A 161 0.81 -5.68 -3.29
CA VAL A 161 2.04 -6.49 -3.49
C VAL A 161 2.47 -6.48 -4.95
#